data_AF-A0A970ILH3-F1
#
_entry.id   AF-A0A970ILH3-F1
#
_cell.length_a   1.000
_cell.length_b   1.000
_cell.length_c   1.000
_cell.angle_alpha   90.00
_cell.angle_beta   90.00
_cell.angle_gamma   90.00
#
_symmetry.space_group_name_H-M   'P 1'
#
loop_
_entity.id
_entity.type
_entity.pdbx_description
1 polymer ?
#
loop_
_entity_poly.entity_id
_entity_poly.type
_entity_poly.pdbx_seq_one_letter_code
_entity_poly.pdbx_strand_id
1 'polypeptide(L)'
;VCALNAPVAAMYSAGEGGAWGIALLAAYMQRKQEGETLETYLSDKVFAQIESHCVEPKEEDRKGFAEYMEKYTEGLAIQRAAVEHLKVE
;
A
#
# COMPACT_ATOMS: atom_id res chain seq x y z
N VAL A 1 -6.12 -5.15 3.61
CA VAL A 1 -6.15 -5.23 2.12
C VAL A 1 -7.57 -5.37 1.58
N CYS A 2 -8.39 -6.22 2.18
CA CYS A 2 -9.76 -6.51 1.72
C CYS A 2 -10.71 -5.30 1.73
N ALA A 3 -10.53 -4.33 2.63
CA ALA A 3 -11.29 -3.08 2.65
C ALA A 3 -11.09 -2.20 1.39
N LEU A 4 -9.90 -2.24 0.77
CA LEU A 4 -9.59 -1.46 -0.44
C LEU A 4 -9.99 -2.20 -1.73
N ASN A 5 -10.44 -3.44 -1.61
CA ASN A 5 -10.73 -4.35 -2.73
C ASN A 5 -9.62 -4.37 -3.80
N ALA A 6 -8.36 -4.27 -3.37
CA ALA A 6 -7.20 -4.24 -4.24
C ALA A 6 -6.08 -5.10 -3.65
N PRO A 7 -5.28 -5.78 -4.50
CA PRO A 7 -4.04 -6.41 -4.06
C PRO A 7 -3.12 -5.35 -3.46
N VAL A 8 -2.44 -5.70 -2.38
CA VAL A 8 -1.40 -4.84 -1.80
C VAL A 8 -0.09 -5.59 -1.82
N ALA A 9 0.90 -4.99 -2.47
CA ALA A 9 2.25 -5.49 -2.52
C ALA A 9 3.16 -4.61 -1.65
N ALA A 10 4.00 -5.25 -0.86
CA ALA A 10 5.11 -4.62 -0.17
C ALA A 10 6.43 -5.21 -0.69
N MET A 11 7.36 -4.34 -1.08
CA MET A 11 8.72 -4.73 -1.41
C MET A 11 9.60 -4.63 -0.15
N TYR A 12 10.60 -5.50 -0.03
CA TYR A 12 11.52 -5.46 1.11
C TYR A 12 12.24 -4.10 1.27
N SER A 13 12.49 -3.39 0.17
CA SER A 13 13.11 -2.05 0.16
C SER A 13 12.14 -0.89 0.45
N ALA A 14 10.87 -1.16 0.79
CA ALA A 14 9.87 -0.13 1.04
C ALA A 14 10.22 0.81 2.22
N GLY A 15 11.12 0.38 3.12
CA GLY A 15 11.59 1.19 4.24
C GLY A 15 12.64 2.25 3.90
N GLU A 16 13.27 2.18 2.73
CA GLU A 16 14.40 3.06 2.37
C GLU A 16 13.96 4.43 1.81
N GLY A 17 12.71 4.53 1.35
CA GLY A 17 12.08 5.79 0.96
C GLY A 17 12.77 6.55 -0.19
N GLY A 18 12.60 7.87 -0.21
CA GLY A 18 13.00 8.72 -1.34
C GLY A 18 14.51 8.82 -1.56
N ALA A 19 15.32 8.72 -0.51
CA ALA A 19 16.78 8.78 -0.62
C ALA A 19 17.34 7.61 -1.44
N TRP A 20 16.78 6.42 -1.26
CA TRP A 20 17.11 5.24 -2.04
C TRP A 20 16.72 5.40 -3.51
N GLY A 21 15.56 5.99 -3.80
CA GLY A 21 15.17 6.35 -5.15
C GLY A 21 16.17 7.28 -5.85
N ILE A 22 16.70 8.29 -5.14
CA ILE A 22 17.73 9.20 -5.69
C ILE A 22 19.03 8.45 -5.96
N ALA A 23 19.47 7.59 -5.04
CA ALA A 23 20.65 6.76 -5.24
C ALA A 23 20.50 5.80 -6.43
N LEU A 24 19.29 5.27 -6.64
CA LEU A 24 18.96 4.39 -7.74
C LEU A 24 19.02 5.11 -9.10
N LEU A 25 18.51 6.33 -9.16
CA LEU A 25 18.59 7.18 -10.35
C LEU A 25 20.05 7.54 -10.67
N ALA A 26 20.86 7.88 -9.67
CA ALA A 26 22.29 8.12 -9.85
C ALA A 26 23.01 6.86 -10.36
N ALA A 27 22.69 5.69 -9.79
CA ALA A 27 23.24 4.41 -10.24
C ALA A 27 22.83 4.08 -11.68
N TYR A 28 21.57 4.33 -12.06
CA TYR A 28 21.09 4.16 -13.43
C TYR A 28 21.88 5.03 -14.41
N MET A 29 22.10 6.30 -14.09
CA MET A 29 22.89 7.21 -14.95
C MET A 29 24.33 6.75 -15.16
N GLN A 30 24.92 6.04 -14.18
CA GLN A 30 26.29 5.55 -14.26
C GLN A 30 26.41 4.14 -14.87
N ARG A 31 25.41 3.28 -14.69
CA ARG A 31 25.52 1.82 -14.96
C ARG A 31 24.59 1.32 -16.07
N LYS A 32 23.74 2.17 -16.64
CA LYS A 32 22.86 1.77 -17.74
C LYS A 32 23.66 1.34 -18.96
N GLN A 33 23.12 0.38 -19.70
CA GLN A 33 23.62 0.04 -21.03
C GLN A 33 23.17 1.09 -22.05
N GLU A 34 23.84 1.12 -23.20
CA GLU A 34 23.48 2.05 -24.27
C GLU A 34 22.06 1.74 -24.78
N GLY A 35 21.19 2.76 -24.77
CA GLY A 35 19.78 2.62 -25.14
C GLY A 35 18.88 1.96 -24.08
N GLU A 36 19.42 1.51 -22.94
CA GLU A 36 18.61 0.92 -21.86
C GLU A 36 17.70 1.98 -21.23
N THR A 37 16.42 1.64 -21.06
CA THR A 37 15.44 2.49 -20.40
C THR A 37 15.50 2.31 -18.88
N LEU A 38 14.99 3.30 -18.14
CA LEU A 38 14.91 3.20 -16.68
C LEU A 38 14.01 2.03 -16.28
N GLU A 39 12.89 1.83 -17.00
CA GLU A 39 11.97 0.72 -16.74
C GLU A 39 12.67 -0.64 -16.83
N THR A 40 13.39 -0.88 -17.92
CA THR A 40 14.15 -2.13 -18.12
C THR A 40 15.26 -2.31 -17.10
N TYR A 41 15.99 -1.24 -16.78
CA TYR A 41 17.03 -1.28 -15.75
C TYR A 41 16.44 -1.66 -14.37
N LEU A 42 15.28 -1.08 -14.04
CA LEU A 42 14.58 -1.36 -12.79
C LEU A 42 14.07 -2.80 -12.75
N SER A 43 13.40 -3.28 -13.79
CA SER A 43 12.87 -4.65 -13.83
C SER A 43 13.98 -5.70 -13.75
N ASP A 44 15.01 -5.55 -14.58
CA ASP A 44 15.93 -6.64 -14.87
C ASP A 44 17.15 -6.66 -13.93
N LYS A 45 17.51 -5.51 -13.35
CA LYS A 45 18.72 -5.38 -12.53
C LYS A 45 18.45 -5.00 -11.09
N VAL A 46 17.39 -4.24 -10.81
CA VAL A 46 17.08 -3.78 -9.46
C VAL A 46 16.07 -4.70 -8.79
N PHE A 47 14.93 -4.93 -9.44
CA PHE A 47 13.80 -5.66 -8.86
C PHE A 47 13.84 -7.17 -9.16
N ALA A 48 14.67 -7.62 -10.11
CA ALA A 48 14.79 -9.04 -10.47
C ALA A 48 15.15 -9.96 -9.29
N GLN A 49 15.75 -9.42 -8.23
CA GLN A 49 16.13 -10.17 -7.03
C GLN A 49 15.43 -9.67 -5.76
N ILE A 50 14.51 -8.71 -5.87
CA ILE A 50 13.81 -8.17 -4.70
C ILE A 50 12.57 -9.02 -4.45
N GLU A 51 12.54 -9.67 -3.28
CA GLU A 51 11.36 -10.37 -2.81
C GLU A 51 10.22 -9.36 -2.59
N SER A 52 9.08 -9.65 -3.21
CA SER A 52 7.85 -8.91 -3.03
C SER A 52 6.81 -9.83 -2.41
N HIS A 53 6.14 -9.34 -1.37
CA HIS A 53 5.01 -10.02 -0.77
C HIS A 53 3.74 -9.32 -1.24
N CYS A 54 2.98 -10.00 -2.10
CA CYS A 54 1.64 -9.58 -2.50
C CYS A 54 0.59 -10.33 -1.69
N VAL A 55 -0.36 -9.60 -1.13
CA VAL A 55 -1.52 -10.21 -0.47
C VAL A 55 -2.77 -9.85 -1.26
N GLU A 56 -3.39 -10.88 -1.81
CA GLU A 56 -4.67 -10.78 -2.51
C GLU A 56 -5.84 -10.66 -1.54
N PRO A 57 -6.85 -9.84 -1.86
CA PRO A 57 -8.07 -9.77 -1.06
C PRO A 57 -8.88 -11.07 -1.21
N LYS A 58 -9.20 -11.70 -0.08
CA LYS A 58 -10.09 -12.87 -0.04
C LYS A 58 -11.55 -12.44 -0.12
N GLU A 59 -12.36 -13.20 -0.85
CA GLU A 59 -13.78 -12.88 -1.05
C GLU A 59 -14.58 -12.83 0.27
N GLU A 60 -14.28 -13.72 1.21
CA GLU A 60 -14.92 -13.76 2.53
C GLU A 60 -14.62 -12.48 3.33
N ASP A 61 -13.35 -12.08 3.36
CA ASP A 61 -12.94 -10.84 4.03
C ASP A 61 -13.58 -9.63 3.37
N ARG A 62 -13.70 -9.59 2.04
CA ARG A 62 -14.37 -8.48 1.32
C ARG A 62 -15.80 -8.29 1.78
N LYS A 63 -16.58 -9.39 1.83
CA LYS A 63 -17.97 -9.36 2.29
C LYS A 63 -18.07 -8.91 3.73
N GLY A 64 -17.24 -9.47 4.62
CA GLY A 64 -17.21 -9.07 6.02
C GLY A 64 -16.87 -7.59 6.22
N PHE A 65 -15.89 -7.06 5.48
CA PHE A 65 -15.55 -5.64 5.53
C PHE A 65 -16.67 -4.74 4.99
N ALA A 66 -17.37 -5.14 3.92
CA ALA A 66 -18.48 -4.37 3.39
C ALA A 66 -19.63 -4.26 4.40
N GLU A 67 -20.04 -5.39 5.01
CA GLU A 67 -21.08 -5.41 6.04
C GLU A 67 -20.66 -4.64 7.30
N TYR A 68 -19.39 -4.72 7.69
CA TYR A 68 -18.86 -3.93 8.79
C TYR A 68 -18.92 -2.43 8.48
N MET A 69 -18.51 -2.02 7.28
CA MET A 69 -18.48 -0.61 6.90
C MET A 69 -19.89 0.00 6.86
N GLU A 70 -20.89 -0.74 6.40
CA GLU A 70 -22.30 -0.32 6.44
C GLU A 70 -22.74 -0.03 7.89
N LYS A 71 -22.56 -1.00 8.79
CA LYS A 71 -22.89 -0.86 10.22
C LYS A 71 -22.09 0.25 10.90
N TYR A 72 -20.80 0.38 10.55
CA TYR A 72 -19.94 1.41 11.09
C TYR A 72 -20.44 2.81 10.71
N THR A 73 -20.77 3.02 9.43
CA THR A 73 -21.30 4.28 8.93
C THR A 73 -22.64 4.64 9.57
N GLU A 74 -23.57 3.67 9.71
CA GLU A 74 -24.83 3.89 10.43
C GLU A 74 -24.59 4.24 11.91
N GLY A 75 -23.61 3.59 12.53
CA GLY A 75 -23.22 3.83 13.92
C GLY A 75 -22.61 5.20 14.20
N LEU A 76 -22.13 5.93 13.18
CA LEU A 76 -21.57 7.28 13.35
C LEU A 76 -22.58 8.26 13.96
N ALA A 77 -23.87 8.11 13.63
CA ALA A 77 -24.93 8.94 14.22
C ALA A 77 -25.06 8.70 15.73
N ILE A 78 -24.93 7.44 16.15
CA ILE A 78 -24.98 7.04 17.57
C ILE A 78 -23.75 7.58 18.30
N GLN A 79 -22.55 7.43 17.72
CA GLN A 79 -21.32 7.98 18.29
C GLN A 79 -21.38 9.50 18.45
N ARG A 80 -21.91 10.20 17.43
CA ARG A 80 -22.10 11.65 17.48
C ARG A 80 -23.07 12.06 18.60
N ALA A 81 -24.22 11.41 18.69
CA ALA A 81 -25.19 11.67 19.76
C ALA A 81 -24.59 11.39 21.16
N ALA A 82 -23.78 10.34 21.29
CA ALA A 82 -23.08 10.04 22.53
C ALA A 82 -22.11 11.18 22.91
N VAL A 83 -21.32 11.71 21.98
CA VAL A 83 -20.45 12.86 22.25
C VAL A 83 -21.25 14.11 22.63
N GLU A 84 -22.39 14.35 21.98
CA GLU A 84 -23.23 15.53 22.23
C GLU A 84 -23.96 15.47 23.59
N HIS A 85 -24.25 14.27 24.12
CA HIS A 85 -25.13 14.09 25.29
C HIS A 85 -24.50 13.38 26.48
N LEU A 86 -23.44 12.58 26.29
CA LEU A 86 -22.74 11.91 27.38
C LEU A 86 -21.71 12.88 27.97
N LYS A 87 -22.07 13.54 29.08
CA LYS A 87 -21.10 14.29 29.88
C LYS A 87 -20.19 13.29 30.58
N VAL A 88 -18.94 13.22 30.15
CA VAL A 88 -17.88 12.52 30.88
C VAL A 88 -17.39 13.50 31.96
N GLU A 89 -17.69 13.20 33.23
CA GLU A 89 -17.08 13.90 34.38
C GLU A 89 -15.62 13.49 34.58
#